data_AF-B7PCS7-F1
#
_entry.id   AF-B7PCS7-F1
#
_cell.length_a   1.000
_cell.length_b   1.000
_cell.length_c   1.000
_cell.angle_alpha   90.00
_cell.angle_beta   90.00
_cell.angle_gamma   90.00
#
_symmetry.space_group_name_H-M   'P 1'
#
loop_
_entity.id
_entity.type
_entity.pdbx_description
1 polymer ?
#
loop_
_entity_poly.entity_id
_entity_poly.type
_entity_poly.pdbx_seq_one_letter_code
_entity_poly.pdbx_strand_id
1 'polypeptide(L)' 'QRQTARLLVQAYKKWVKENGPEAGLPGLKYTPQQLFWISAANVWCGKSRPETLKLSILAGSHSPGRFRYVAGRLLFET' A
#
# COMPACT_ATOMS: atom_id res chain seq x y z
N GLN A 1 0.55 -11.61 3.55
CA GLN A 1 0.47 -10.13 3.47
C GLN A 1 1.48 -9.42 4.37
N ARG A 2 1.60 -9.78 5.67
CA ARG A 2 2.57 -9.13 6.60
C ARG A 2 4.03 -9.23 6.15
N GLN A 3 4.53 -10.43 5.84
CA GLN A 3 5.92 -10.61 5.40
C GLN A 3 6.22 -9.90 4.08
N THR A 4 5.24 -9.81 3.17
CA THR A 4 5.40 -9.18 1.85
C THR A 4 5.69 -7.69 1.95
N ALA A 5 5.00 -6.95 2.82
CA ALA A 5 5.23 -5.51 2.98
C ALA A 5 6.66 -5.20 3.48
N ARG A 6 7.16 -5.99 4.43
CA ARG A 6 8.53 -5.86 4.95
C ARG A 6 9.58 -6.06 3.85
N LEU A 7 9.41 -7.11 3.04
CA LEU A 7 10.33 -7.40 1.93
C LEU A 7 10.32 -6.29 0.88
N LEU A 8 9.14 -5.73 0.56
CA LEU A 8 9.03 -4.62 -0.40
C LEU A 8 9.75 -3.36 0.09
N VAL A 9 9.59 -3.00 1.37
CA VAL A 9 10.29 -1.86 1.97
C VAL A 9 11.80 -2.06 1.98
N GLN A 10 12.26 -3.27 2.32
CA GLN A 10 13.69 -3.60 2.32
C GLN A 10 14.27 -3.55 0.91
N ALA A 11 13.56 -4.08 -0.08
CA ALA A 11 13.96 -4.02 -1.48
C ALA A 11 14.06 -2.56 -1.97
N TYR A 12 13.07 -1.72 -1.65
CA TYR A 12 13.10 -0.30 -2.02
C TYR A 12 14.28 0.43 -1.36
N LYS A 13 14.52 0.21 -0.06
CA LYS A 13 15.68 0.81 0.64
C LYS A 13 17.01 0.37 0.04
N LYS A 14 17.14 -0.91 -0.35
CA LYS A 14 18.34 -1.41 -1.02
C LYS A 14 18.55 -0.71 -2.36
N TRP A 15 17.49 -0.59 -3.17
CA TRP A 15 17.56 0.09 -4.46
C TRP A 15 17.96 1.56 -4.32
N VAL A 16 17.40 2.30 -3.34
CA VAL A 16 17.76 3.70 -3.06
C VAL A 16 19.23 3.83 -2.63
N LYS A 17 19.76 2.86 -1.88
CA LYS A 17 21.18 2.84 -1.48
C LYS A 17 22.10 2.68 -2.70
N GLU A 18 21.69 1.90 -3.70
CA GLU A 18 22.50 1.60 -4.89
C GLU A 18 22.39 2.67 -5.99
N ASN A 19 21.23 3.33 -6.12
CA ASN A 19 20.94 4.24 -7.24
C ASN A 19 20.79 5.72 -6.82
N GLY A 20 20.77 5.99 -5.51
CA GLY A 20 20.42 7.30 -4.96
C GLY A 20 18.91 7.52 -4.83
N PRO A 21 18.49 8.62 -4.17
CA PRO A 21 17.08 8.96 -4.01
C PRO A 21 16.47 9.46 -5.33
N GLU A 22 15.25 9.03 -5.62
CA GLU A 22 14.47 9.51 -6.77
C GLU A 22 14.03 10.96 -6.60
N ALA A 23 13.85 11.66 -7.73
CA ALA A 23 13.22 12.97 -7.73
C ALA A 23 11.73 12.87 -7.35
N GLY A 24 11.20 13.92 -6.73
CA GLY A 24 9.77 14.02 -6.45
C GLY A 24 8.93 14.16 -7.72
N LEU A 25 7.66 13.74 -7.65
CA LEU A 25 6.74 13.88 -8.77
C LEU A 25 6.25 15.33 -8.90
N PRO A 26 6.21 15.90 -10.13
CA PRO A 26 5.69 17.25 -10.33
C PRO A 26 4.21 17.32 -9.94
N GLY A 27 3.83 18.38 -9.23
CA GLY A 27 2.45 18.60 -8.77
C GLY A 27 2.06 17.83 -7.50
N LEU A 28 2.94 17.00 -6.93
CA LEU A 28 2.70 16.27 -5.69
C LEU A 28 3.76 16.60 -4.63
N LYS A 29 3.32 17.08 -3.47
CA LYS A 29 4.19 17.43 -2.34
C LYS A 29 4.44 16.22 -1.43
N TYR A 30 5.01 15.15 -1.99
CA TYR A 30 5.33 13.93 -1.26
C TYR A 30 6.78 13.48 -1.51
N THR A 31 7.41 12.90 -0.49
CA THR A 31 8.75 12.29 -0.63
C THR A 31 8.63 10.96 -1.40
N PRO A 32 9.71 10.47 -2.05
CA PRO A 32 9.70 9.16 -2.72
C PRO A 32 9.25 8.02 -1.80
N GLN A 33 9.64 8.06 -0.52
CA GLN A 33 9.20 7.09 0.49
C GLN A 33 7.70 7.18 0.79
N GLN A 34 7.12 8.38 0.83
CA GLN A 34 5.67 8.53 0.97
C GLN A 34 4.94 8.06 -0.28
N LEU A 35 5.49 8.36 -1.47
CA LEU A 35 4.95 7.94 -2.75
C LEU A 35 4.96 6.42 -2.92
N PHE A 36 5.97 5.71 -2.40
CA PHE A 36 6.00 4.25 -2.33
C PHE A 36 4.75 3.69 -1.61
N TRP A 37 4.38 4.29 -0.48
CA TRP A 37 3.21 3.85 0.27
C TRP A 37 1.90 4.27 -0.39
N ILE A 38 1.86 5.45 -1.02
CA ILE A 38 0.69 5.93 -1.77
C ILE A 38 0.43 5.05 -2.98
N SER A 39 1.47 4.67 -3.74
CA SER A 39 1.31 3.79 -4.91
C SER A 39 0.81 2.41 -4.51
N ALA A 40 1.32 1.85 -3.40
CA ALA A 40 0.82 0.61 -2.83
C ALA A 40 -0.64 0.68 -2.37
N ALA A 41 -1.07 1.83 -1.82
CA ALA A 41 -2.46 2.07 -1.41
C ALA A 41 -3.39 2.14 -2.63
N ASN A 42 -2.96 2.83 -3.68
CA ASN A 42 -3.77 3.11 -4.87
C ASN A 42 -4.25 1.86 -5.60
N VAL A 43 -3.51 0.75 -5.53
CA VAL A 43 -3.93 -0.56 -6.07
C VAL A 43 -5.25 -1.05 -5.44
N TRP A 44 -5.53 -0.65 -4.20
CA TRP A 44 -6.72 -1.05 -3.46
C TRP A 44 -7.81 0.02 -3.43
N CYS A 45 -7.61 1.15 -4.09
CA CYS A 45 -8.62 2.18 -4.24
C CYS A 45 -9.77 1.65 -5.10
N GLY A 46 -10.97 1.58 -4.52
CA GLY A 46 -12.17 1.11 -5.21
C GLY A 46 -13.42 1.41 -4.40
N LYS A 47 -14.56 1.49 -5.09
CA LYS A 47 -15.89 1.69 -4.50
C LYS A 47 -16.80 0.52 -4.90
N SER A 48 -17.34 -0.17 -3.90
CA SER A 48 -18.27 -1.27 -4.10
C SER A 48 -19.70 -0.84 -3.80
N ARG A 49 -20.67 -1.45 -4.49
CA ARG A 49 -22.09 -1.33 -4.13
C ARG A 49 -22.34 -2.04 -2.78
N PRO A 50 -23.29 -1.58 -1.94
CA PRO A 50 -23.55 -2.18 -0.64
C PRO A 50 -23.84 -3.69 -0.71
N GLU A 51 -24.57 -4.13 -1.73
CA GLU A 51 -24.95 -5.53 -1.93
C GLU A 51 -23.73 -6.40 -2.22
N THR A 52 -22.87 -5.94 -3.14
CA THR A 52 -21.61 -6.61 -3.49
C THR A 52 -20.63 -6.61 -2.32
N LEU A 53 -20.57 -5.52 -1.54
CA LEU A 53 -19.73 -5.45 -0.35
C LEU A 53 -20.19 -6.47 0.70
N LYS A 54 -21.50 -6.58 0.93
CA LYS A 54 -22.07 -7.57 1.85
C LYS A 54 -21.72 -8.99 1.43
N LEU A 55 -21.85 -9.31 0.14
CA LEU A 55 -21.47 -10.61 -0.39
C LEU A 55 -19.96 -10.87 -0.22
N SER A 56 -19.12 -9.88 -0.52
CA SER A 56 -17.67 -10.00 -0.35
C SER A 56 -17.24 -10.19 1.12
N ILE A 57 -18.00 -9.66 2.08
CA ILE A 57 -17.72 -9.86 3.50
C ILE A 57 -18.15 -11.26 3.95
N LEU A 58 -19.30 -11.74 3.47
CA LEU A 58 -19.87 -13.03 3.91
C LEU A 58 -19.24 -14.24 3.22
N ALA A 59 -18.90 -14.11 1.93
CA ALA A 59 -18.43 -15.22 1.09
C ALA A 59 -16.99 -15.03 0.58
N GLY A 60 -16.41 -13.85 0.75
CA GLY A 60 -15.05 -13.57 0.28
C GLY A 60 -13.98 -14.09 1.23
N SER A 61 -12.89 -14.61 0.68
CA SER A 61 -11.70 -15.06 1.44
C SER A 61 -10.74 -13.92 1.80
N HIS A 62 -11.06 -12.69 1.41
CA HIS A 62 -10.18 -11.55 1.58
C HIS A 62 -10.90 -10.35 2.19
N SER A 63 -10.19 -9.63 3.07
CA SER A 63 -10.67 -8.38 3.64
C SER A 63 -11.01 -7.36 2.53
N PRO A 64 -12.03 -6.51 2.72
CA PRO A 64 -12.31 -5.41 1.80
C PRO A 64 -11.09 -4.50 1.62
N GLY A 65 -10.90 -3.93 0.42
CA GLY A 65 -9.71 -3.18 0.03
C GLY A 65 -9.30 -2.09 1.02
N ARG A 66 -10.28 -1.34 1.56
CA ARG A 66 -10.06 -0.29 2.57
C ARG A 66 -9.31 -0.80 3.82
N PHE A 67 -9.49 -2.05 4.22
CA PHE A 67 -8.85 -2.63 5.40
C PHE A 67 -7.49 -3.30 5.10
N ARG A 68 -7.19 -3.58 3.83
CA ARG A 68 -5.90 -4.21 3.45
C ARG A 68 -4.71 -3.27 3.65
N TYR A 69 -4.90 -1.99 3.34
CA TYR A 69 -3.82 -0.99 3.43
C TYR A 69 -3.58 -0.48 4.84
N VAL A 70 -4.64 -0.25 5.63
CA VAL A 70 -4.54 0.18 7.03
C VAL A 70 -3.71 -0.81 7.86
N ALA A 71 -3.89 -2.11 7.61
CA ALA A 71 -3.07 -3.15 8.24
C ALA A 71 -1.60 -3.13 7.78
N GLY A 72 -1.31 -2.75 6.53
CA GLY A 72 0.04 -2.74 5.98
C GLY A 72 0.92 -1.63 6.55
N ARG A 73 0.39 -0.44 6.81
CA ARG A 73 1.15 0.69 7.37
C ARG A 73 1.29 0.63 8.89
N LEU A 74 0.21 0.30 9.61
CA LEU A 74 0.20 0.27 11.09
C LEU A 74 1.09 -0.83 11.69
N LEU A 75 1.33 -1.92 10.95
CA LEU A 75 2.12 -3.06 11.46
C LEU A 75 3.65 -2.89 11.34
N PHE A 76 4.13 -1.83 10.66
CA PHE A 76 5.57 -1.67 10.37
C PHE A 76 6.10 -0.24 10.58
N GLU A 77 5.33 0.64 11.24
CA GLU A 77 5.87 1.86 11.88
C GLU A 77 6.38 1.58 13.32
N THR A 78 6.36 0.32 13.79
CA THR A 78 7.08 -0.17 14.99
C THR A 78 8.23 -1.10 14.62
#